data_AF-A0AAU1UYM8-F1
#
_entry.id   AF-A0AAU1UYM8-F1
#
_cell.length_a   1.000
_cell.length_b   1.000
_cell.length_c   1.000
_cell.angle_alpha   90.00
_cell.angle_beta   90.00
_cell.angle_gamma   90.00
#
_symmetry.space_group_name_H-M   'P 1'
#
loop_
_entity.id
_entity.type
_entity.pdbx_description
1 polymer ?
#
loop_
_entity_poly.entity_id
_entity_poly.type
_entity_poly.pdbx_seq_one_letter_code
_entity_poly.pdbx_strand_id
1 'polypeptide(L)' 'MRQETRLPDGFDAWLLDCAPVADCDVCAANWRRLTSREQSGDITQAARHATEIRDHASGVHGKP' A
#
# COMPACT_ATOMS: atom_id res chain seq x y z
N MET A 1 12.74 -22.79 -15.14
CA MET A 1 11.46 -22.40 -14.53
C MET A 1 11.26 -20.93 -14.87
N ARG A 2 10.26 -20.59 -15.69
CA ARG A 2 9.98 -19.18 -16.00
C ARG A 2 9.29 -18.60 -14.77
N GLN A 3 9.91 -17.61 -14.15
CA GLN A 3 9.21 -16.75 -13.20
C GLN A 3 8.20 -15.97 -14.03
N GLU A 4 6.95 -16.40 -13.97
CA GLU A 4 5.83 -15.67 -14.55
C GLU A 4 5.72 -14.39 -13.71
N THR A 5 6.24 -13.29 -14.24
CA THR A 5 5.99 -11.97 -13.69
C THR A 5 4.50 -11.75 -13.83
N ARG A 6 3.74 -12.11 -12.80
CA ARG A 6 2.34 -11.76 -12.65
C ARG A 6 2.33 -10.24 -12.56
N LEU A 7 2.15 -9.59 -13.71
CA LEU A 7 1.81 -8.17 -13.76
C LEU A 7 0.58 -8.03 -12.86
N PRO A 8 0.58 -7.12 -11.87
CA PRO A 8 -0.63 -6.86 -11.11
C PRO A 8 -1.70 -6.52 -12.15
N ASP A 9 -2.77 -7.30 -12.18
CA ASP A 9 -3.94 -6.98 -12.99
C ASP A 9 -4.33 -5.52 -12.66
N GLY A 10 -4.92 -4.77 -13.59
CA GLY A 10 -5.33 -3.37 -13.30
C GLY A 10 -6.22 -3.24 -12.05
N PHE A 11 -6.80 -4.35 -11.60
CA PHE A 11 -7.53 -4.50 -10.34
C PHE A 11 -6.65 -4.51 -9.07
N ASP A 12 -5.39 -4.89 -9.12
CA ASP A 12 -4.51 -4.77 -7.95
C ASP A 12 -3.86 -3.38 -7.90
N ALA A 13 -3.64 -2.77 -9.08
CA ALA A 13 -3.05 -1.43 -9.18
C ALA A 13 -3.94 -0.34 -8.55
N TRP A 14 -5.24 -0.27 -8.87
CA TRP A 14 -6.14 0.72 -8.23
C TRP A 14 -6.32 0.48 -6.72
N LEU A 15 -6.17 -0.77 -6.26
CA LEU A 15 -6.30 -1.13 -4.85
C LEU A 15 -5.09 -0.67 -4.02
N LEU A 16 -3.92 -0.62 -4.65
CA LEU A 16 -2.65 -0.21 -4.06
C LEU A 16 -2.23 1.23 -4.40
N ASP A 17 -3.03 1.95 -5.20
CA ASP A 17 -2.81 3.35 -5.56
C ASP A 17 -2.98 4.25 -4.32
N CYS A 18 -1.92 4.34 -3.52
CA CYS A 18 -1.82 5.17 -2.34
C CYS A 18 -0.37 5.64 -2.14
N ALA A 19 -0.19 6.75 -1.44
CA ALA A 19 1.11 7.26 -1.07
C ALA A 19 1.12 7.62 0.43
N PRO A 20 2.23 7.36 1.14
CA PRO A 20 2.36 7.80 2.52
C PRO A 20 2.44 9.33 2.60
N VAL A 21 1.90 9.91 3.68
CA VAL A 21 2.12 11.32 3.99
C VAL A 21 3.59 11.53 4.37
N ALA A 22 4.21 12.55 3.80
CA ALA A 22 5.59 12.92 4.12
C ALA A 22 5.74 13.24 5.62
N ASP A 23 6.88 12.87 6.19
CA ASP A 23 7.22 13.10 7.60
C ASP A 23 6.23 12.47 8.61
N CYS A 24 5.45 11.47 8.19
CA CYS A 24 4.59 10.69 9.08
C CYS A 24 5.13 9.26 9.26
N ASP A 25 5.61 8.94 10.46
CA ASP A 25 6.17 7.63 10.79
C ASP A 25 5.16 6.49 10.61
N VAL A 26 3.87 6.73 10.90
CA VAL A 26 2.81 5.73 10.75
C VAL A 26 2.56 5.43 9.28
N CYS A 27 2.48 6.45 8.42
CA CYS A 27 2.35 6.27 6.98
C CYS A 27 3.58 5.56 6.40
N ALA A 28 4.80 5.97 6.80
CA ALA A 28 6.04 5.34 6.34
C ALA A 28 6.15 3.87 6.76
N ALA A 29 5.74 3.53 7.97
CA ALA A 29 5.76 2.14 8.46
C ALA A 29 4.79 1.25 7.67
N ASN A 30 3.56 1.72 7.43
CA ASN A 30 2.59 0.98 6.64
C ASN A 30 3.01 0.87 5.17
N TRP A 31 3.65 1.91 4.62
CA TRP A 31 4.20 1.86 3.26
C TRP A 31 5.26 0.76 3.10
N ARG A 32 6.22 0.66 4.03
CA ARG A 32 7.23 -0.42 4.01
C ARG A 32 6.59 -1.80 4.08
N ARG A 33 5.54 -1.97 4.89
CA ARG A 33 4.80 -3.24 5.00
C ARG A 33 4.02 -3.55 3.73
N LEU A 34 3.35 -2.58 3.14
CA LEU A 34 2.66 -2.70 1.85
C LEU A 34 3.63 -3.23 0.79
N THR A 35 4.74 -2.53 0.57
CA THR A 35 5.73 -2.90 -0.45
C THR A 35 6.31 -4.31 -0.20
N SER A 36 6.55 -4.69 1.06
CA SER A 36 6.99 -6.05 1.39
C SER A 36 5.94 -7.12 1.07
N ARG A 37 4.65 -6.84 1.33
CA ARG A 37 3.55 -7.78 1.03
C ARG A 37 3.34 -7.91 -0.47
N GLU A 38 3.38 -6.80 -1.20
CA GLU A 38 3.32 -6.76 -2.65
C GLU A 38 4.46 -7.61 -3.28
N GLN A 39 5.70 -7.43 -2.81
CA GLN A 39 6.84 -8.23 -3.28
C GLN A 39 6.69 -9.73 -2.99
N SER A 40 5.99 -10.09 -1.90
CA SER A 40 5.69 -11.50 -1.58
C SER A 40 4.47 -12.06 -2.32
N GLY A 41 3.74 -11.24 -3.09
CA GLY A 41 2.49 -11.62 -3.75
C GLY A 41 1.27 -11.71 -2.81
N ASP A 42 1.39 -11.23 -1.57
CA ASP A 42 0.30 -11.17 -0.58
C ASP A 42 -0.54 -9.91 -0.78
N ILE A 43 -1.34 -9.92 -1.85
CA ILE A 43 -2.15 -8.76 -2.27
C ILE A 43 -3.18 -8.37 -1.20
N THR A 44 -3.76 -9.34 -0.50
CA THR A 44 -4.73 -9.08 0.59
C THR A 44 -4.11 -8.21 1.69
N GLN A 45 -2.90 -8.56 2.13
CA GLN A 45 -2.21 -7.79 3.16
C GLN A 45 -1.65 -6.47 2.63
N ALA A 46 -1.23 -6.41 1.37
CA ALA A 46 -0.84 -5.15 0.72
C ALA A 46 -2.02 -4.17 0.69
N ALA A 47 -3.20 -4.63 0.27
CA ALA A 47 -4.44 -3.84 0.22
C ALA A 47 -4.90 -3.36 1.60
N ARG A 48 -4.72 -4.20 2.63
CA ARG A 48 -4.95 -3.82 4.03
C ARG A 48 -4.08 -2.64 4.43
N HIS A 49 -2.78 -2.70 4.15
CA HIS A 49 -1.86 -1.61 4.47
C HIS A 49 -2.13 -0.35 3.65
N ALA A 50 -2.54 -0.47 2.38
CA ALA A 50 -2.97 0.67 1.56
C ALA A 50 -4.19 1.38 2.17
N THR A 51 -5.15 0.62 2.71
CA THR A 51 -6.30 1.16 3.44
C THR A 51 -5.87 1.85 4.73
N GLU A 52 -4.98 1.25 5.53
CA GLU A 52 -4.45 1.88 6.75
C GLU A 52 -3.75 3.22 6.48
N ILE A 53 -3.03 3.35 5.35
CA ILE A 53 -2.42 4.62 4.93
C ILE A 53 -3.49 5.66 4.60
N ARG A 54 -4.49 5.31 3.79
CA ARG A 54 -5.56 6.24 3.37
C ARG A 54 -6.41 6.71 4.55
N ASP A 55 -6.74 5.81 5.47
CA ASP A 55 -7.51 6.12 6.67
C ASP A 55 -6.74 7.06 7.59
N HIS A 56 -5.45 6.77 7.83
CA HIS A 56 -4.61 7.62 8.66
C HIS A 56 -4.38 9.00 8.03
N ALA A 57 -4.08 9.03 6.72
CA ALA A 57 -3.94 10.26 5.95
C ALA A 57 -5.20 11.13 6.07
N SER A 58 -6.38 10.56 5.86
CA SER A 58 -7.64 11.29 5.92
C SER A 58 -8.00 11.74 7.33
N GLY A 59 -7.77 10.89 8.34
CA GLY A 59 -8.15 11.16 9.72
C GLY A 59 -7.22 12.11 10.47
N VAL A 60 -5.92 12.07 10.17
CA VAL A 60 -4.89 12.85 10.89
C VAL A 60 -4.41 14.05 10.07
N HIS A 61 -4.28 13.88 8.75
CA HIS A 61 -3.71 14.89 7.85
C HIS A 61 -4.74 15.55 6.92
N GLY A 62 -5.98 15.07 6.91
CA GLY A 62 -7.05 15.57 6.03
C GLY A 62 -7.74 16.86 6.51
N LYS A 63 -7.25 17.49 7.59
CA LYS A 63 -7.77 18.75 8.11
C LYS A 63 -6.74 19.88 7.86
N PRO A 64 -7.19 21.08 7.40
CA PRO A 64 -6.29 22.18 7.06
C PRO A 64 -5.47 22.71 8.23
#